data_AF-A0A2W7MFL2-F1
#
_entry.id   AF-A0A2W7MFL2-F1
#
_cell.length_a   1.000
_cell.length_b   1.000
_cell.length_c   1.000
_cell.angle_alpha   90.00
_cell.angle_beta   90.00
_cell.angle_gamma   90.00
#
_symmetry.space_group_name_H-M   'P 1'
#
loop_
_entity.id
_entity.type
_entity.pdbx_description
1 polymer ?
#
loop_
_entity_poly.entity_id
_entity_poly.type
_entity_poly.pdbx_seq_one_letter_code
_entity_poly.pdbx_strand_id
1 'polypeptide(L)' 'MRIVDKKVQNHEQTLENLKEIIPTISYGTITLVIQDNYVVQIEKNEKFRLK' A
#
# COMPACT_ATOMS: atom_id res chain seq x y z
N MET A 1 10.57 -21.09 -18.28
CA MET A 1 10.48 -19.74 -17.71
C MET A 1 9.15 -19.63 -16.98
N ARG A 2 9.14 -19.62 -15.64
CA ARG A 2 7.90 -19.45 -14.86
C ARG A 2 7.41 -18.02 -15.13
N ILE A 3 6.26 -17.89 -15.77
CA ILE A 3 5.53 -16.62 -15.79
C ILE A 3 5.07 -16.44 -14.34
N VAL A 4 5.81 -15.66 -13.56
CA VAL A 4 5.36 -15.24 -12.25
C VAL A 4 4.10 -14.42 -12.50
N ASP A 5 2.99 -14.84 -11.90
CA ASP A 5 1.71 -14.18 -12.10
C ASP A 5 1.86 -12.72 -11.66
N LYS A 6 1.73 -11.78 -12.61
CA LYS A 6 1.93 -10.35 -12.36
C LYS A 6 1.02 -9.83 -11.24
N LYS A 7 -0.13 -10.47 -11.02
CA LYS A 7 -1.04 -10.16 -9.91
C LYS A 7 -0.42 -10.51 -8.57
N VAL A 8 0.13 -11.71 -8.45
CA VAL A 8 0.78 -12.19 -7.22
C VAL A 8 1.96 -11.28 -6.88
N GLN A 9 2.80 -10.94 -7.88
CA GLN A 9 3.91 -10.02 -7.66
C GLN A 9 3.43 -8.63 -7.19
N ASN A 10 2.36 -8.09 -7.78
CA ASN A 10 1.79 -6.81 -7.36
C ASN A 10 1.29 -6.84 -5.91
N HIS A 11 0.67 -7.95 -5.48
CA HIS A 11 0.20 -8.12 -4.11
C HIS A 11 1.36 -8.21 -3.12
N GLU A 12 2.38 -9.00 -3.45
CA GLU A 12 3.59 -9.12 -2.63
C GLU A 12 4.30 -7.78 -2.45
N GLN A 13 4.53 -7.05 -3.56
CA GLN A 13 5.12 -5.71 -3.51
C GLN A 13 4.27 -4.72 -2.72
N THR A 14 2.94 -4.81 -2.81
CA THR A 14 2.04 -3.98 -2.00
C THR A 14 2.20 -4.27 -0.51
N LEU A 15 2.28 -5.55 -0.13
CA LEU A 15 2.45 -5.95 1.26
C LEU A 15 3.80 -5.49 1.82
N GLU A 16 4.87 -5.56 1.03
CA GLU A 16 6.18 -5.03 1.40
C GLU A 16 6.11 -3.52 1.64
N ASN A 17 5.54 -2.76 0.70
CA ASN A 17 5.36 -1.31 0.86
C ASN A 17 4.52 -0.98 2.10
N LEU A 18 3.45 -1.72 2.38
CA LEU A 18 2.62 -1.50 3.57
C LEU A 18 3.37 -1.75 4.87
N LYS A 19 4.24 -2.77 4.92
CA LYS A 19 5.10 -3.03 6.09
C LYS A 19 6.05 -1.88 6.38
N GLU A 20 6.50 -1.17 5.35
CA GLU A 20 7.35 0.02 5.51
C GLU A 20 6.55 1.27 5.88
N ILE A 21 5.37 1.47 5.30
CA ILE A 21 4.58 2.70 5.47
C ILE A 21 3.83 2.73 6.80
N ILE A 22 3.17 1.63 7.20
CA ILE A 22 2.33 1.58 8.42
C ILE A 22 3.06 2.08 9.67
N PRO A 23 4.30 1.65 9.97
CA PRO A 23 5.02 2.09 11.17
C PRO A 23 5.34 3.59 11.18
N THR A 24 5.33 4.25 10.01
CA THR A 24 5.63 5.69 9.90
C THR A 24 4.43 6.57 10.19
N ILE A 25 3.23 5.99 10.39
CA ILE A 25 2.00 6.74 10.59
C ILE A 25 1.72 6.88 12.07
N SER A 26 1.75 8.11 12.56
CA SER A 26 1.42 8.40 13.96
C SER A 26 -0.08 8.62 14.15
N TYR A 27 -0.70 9.39 13.25
CA TYR A 27 -2.14 9.63 13.26
C TYR A 27 -2.63 9.96 11.85
N GLY A 28 -3.23 8.98 11.19
CA GLY A 28 -3.54 9.08 9.78
C GLY A 28 -4.33 7.89 9.23
N THR A 29 -4.42 7.83 7.91
CA THR A 29 -5.11 6.78 7.16
C THR A 29 -4.26 6.36 5.96
N ILE A 30 -4.21 5.06 5.68
CA ILE A 30 -3.74 4.53 4.41
C ILE A 30 -4.95 4.10 3.59
N THR A 31 -5.00 4.54 2.34
CA THR A 31 -6.03 4.12 1.37
C THR A 31 -5.37 3.30 0.27
N LEU A 32 -5.93 2.13 -0.01
CA LEU A 32 -5.51 1.27 -1.12
C LEU A 32 -6.58 1.32 -2.20
N VAL A 33 -6.18 1.54 -3.45
CA VAL A 33 -7.08 1.46 -4.61
C VAL A 33 -6.77 0.19 -5.38
N ILE A 34 -7.78 -0.66 -5.54
CA ILE A 34 -7.69 -1.93 -6.27
C ILE A 34 -8.57 -1.84 -7.51
N GLN A 35 -8.02 -2.17 -8.68
CA GLN A 35 -8.69 -2.24 -9.97
C GLN A 35 -8.23 -3.49 -10.71
N ASP A 36 -9.16 -4.25 -11.33
CA ASP A 36 -8.84 -5.47 -12.07
C ASP A 36 -7.99 -6.50 -11.30
N ASN A 37 -8.21 -6.58 -9.98
CA ASN A 37 -7.42 -7.38 -9.02
C ASN A 37 -5.95 -6.94 -8.86
N TYR A 38 -5.58 -5.74 -9.31
CA TYR A 38 -4.30 -5.10 -9.05
C TYR A 38 -4.45 -3.96 -8.07
N VAL A 39 -3.51 -3.84 -7.15
CA VAL A 39 -3.33 -2.63 -6.36
C VAL A 39 -2.66 -1.61 -7.26
N VAL A 40 -3.38 -0.54 -7.58
CA VAL A 40 -2.92 0.51 -8.49
C VAL A 40 -2.43 1.76 -7.76
N GLN A 41 -2.84 1.95 -6.49
CA GLN A 41 -2.45 3.10 -5.70
C GLN A 41 -2.41 2.77 -4.19
N ILE A 42 -1.44 3.39 -3.52
CA ILE A 42 -1.33 3.45 -2.06
C ILE A 42 -1.23 4.94 -1.69
N GLU A 43 -2.15 5.44 -0.88
CA GLU A 43 -2.17 6.83 -0.44
C GLU A 43 -2.06 6.90 1.09
N LYS A 44 -1.04 7.59 1.60
CA LYS A 44 -0.86 7.88 3.02
C LYS A 44 -1.31 9.31 3.31
N ASN A 45 -2.26 9.47 4.23
CA ASN A 45 -2.69 10.76 4.74
C ASN A 45 -2.41 10.83 6.24
N GLU A 46 -1.72 11.89 6.70
CA GLU A 46 -1.51 12.15 8.13
C GLU A 46 -2.16 13.46 8.55
N LYS A 47 -2.76 13.46 9.74
CA LYS A 47 -3.38 14.63 10.34
C LYS A 47 -2.48 15.15 11.45
N PHE A 48 -1.90 16.32 11.24
CA PHE A 48 -1.17 17.03 12.28
C PHE A 48 -2.14 17.94 13.04
N ARG A 49 -2.33 17.67 14.34
CA ARG A 49 -3.13 18.54 15.21
C ARG A 49 -2.20 19.38 16.06
N LEU A 50 -2.16 20.67 15.75
CA LEU A 50 -1.54 21.68 16.61
C LEU A 50 -2.51 22.00 17.76
N LYS A 51 -2.00 22.08 18.98
CA LYS A 51 -2.76 22.58 20.14
C LYS A 51 -2.60 24.09 20.23
#